data_AF-A0AA38HZB9-F1
#
_entry.id   AF-A0AA38HZB9-F1
#
_cell.length_a   1.000
_cell.length_b   1.000
_cell.length_c   1.000
_cell.angle_alpha   90.00
_cell.angle_beta   90.00
_cell.angle_gamma   90.00
#
_symmetry.space_group_name_H-M   'P 1'
#
loop_
_entity.id
_entity.type
_entity.pdbx_description
1 polymer ?
#
loop_
_entity_poly.entity_id
_entity_poly.type
_entity_poly.pdbx_seq_one_letter_code
_entity_poly.pdbx_strand_id
1 'polypeptide(L)'
;MGRSMKEELSVRDKDIDKQERRSRISESRYNAEYRKIVKDEVPKYRERENIKEKRTMARFRCGNEEKDNFLIGETDKRCRICWREGETIEHMLEGCEGLTESEESREEVLNEDERGLHWMKEVWKIRELWQGVGKQKE
;
A
#
# COMPACT_ATOMS: atom_id res chain seq x y z
N MET A 1 14.80 -41.92 -3.86
CA MET A 1 13.42 -41.94 -3.32
C MET A 1 12.62 -40.91 -4.11
N GLY A 2 11.71 -41.37 -4.95
CA GLY A 2 10.90 -40.51 -5.83
C GLY A 2 9.75 -39.86 -5.07
N ARG A 3 9.42 -38.61 -5.41
CA ARG A 3 8.24 -37.91 -4.87
C ARG A 3 6.98 -38.66 -5.33
N SER A 4 5.99 -38.74 -4.45
CA SER A 4 4.69 -39.33 -4.76
C SER A 4 4.00 -38.52 -5.85
N MET A 5 3.28 -39.17 -6.78
CA MET A 5 2.51 -38.52 -7.85
C MET A 5 1.57 -37.41 -7.33
N LYS A 6 1.07 -37.55 -6.08
CA LYS A 6 0.25 -36.54 -5.40
C LYS A 6 1.06 -35.30 -4.97
N GLU A 7 2.30 -35.49 -4.55
CA GLU A 7 3.22 -34.39 -4.24
C GLU A 7 3.62 -33.65 -5.53
N GLU A 8 3.86 -34.37 -6.63
CA GLU A 8 4.19 -33.77 -7.93
C GLU A 8 3.02 -32.99 -8.55
N LEU A 9 1.78 -33.46 -8.38
CA LEU A 9 0.58 -32.70 -8.77
C LEU A 9 0.41 -31.44 -7.90
N SER A 10 0.57 -31.55 -6.58
CA SER A 10 0.47 -30.41 -5.67
C SER A 10 1.53 -29.32 -5.93
N VAL A 11 2.75 -29.70 -6.30
CA VAL A 11 3.80 -28.74 -6.65
C VAL A 11 3.48 -28.03 -7.97
N ARG A 12 2.97 -28.75 -8.97
CA ARG A 12 2.56 -28.17 -10.26
C ARG A 12 1.40 -27.18 -10.11
N ASP A 13 0.36 -27.53 -9.37
CA ASP A 13 -0.78 -26.63 -9.14
C ASP A 13 -0.35 -25.33 -8.45
N LYS A 14 0.53 -25.42 -7.46
CA LYS A 14 1.11 -24.23 -6.78
C LYS A 14 1.94 -23.37 -7.72
N ASP A 15 2.63 -23.97 -8.70
CA ASP A 15 3.43 -23.23 -9.68
C ASP A 15 2.53 -22.51 -10.68
N ILE A 16 1.47 -23.17 -11.16
CA ILE A 16 0.46 -22.58 -12.04
C ILE A 16 -0.21 -21.39 -11.35
N ASP A 17 -0.65 -21.54 -10.09
CA ASP A 17 -1.27 -20.45 -9.32
C ASP A 17 -0.33 -19.24 -9.15
N LYS A 18 0.96 -19.49 -8.90
CA LYS A 18 1.97 -18.42 -8.81
C LYS A 18 2.13 -17.71 -10.15
N GLN A 19 2.23 -18.45 -11.24
CA GLN A 19 2.35 -17.90 -12.59
C GLN A 19 1.12 -17.07 -12.97
N GLU A 20 -0.09 -17.59 -12.77
CA GLU A 20 -1.34 -16.87 -13.06
C GLU A 20 -1.45 -15.58 -12.25
N ARG A 21 -1.13 -15.64 -10.96
CA ARG A 21 -1.12 -14.45 -10.09
C ARG A 21 -0.12 -13.40 -10.59
N ARG A 22 1.08 -13.83 -11.00
CA ARG A 22 2.12 -12.94 -11.52
C ARG A 22 1.67 -12.29 -12.82
N SER A 23 1.09 -13.06 -13.75
CA SER A 23 0.56 -12.53 -15.01
C SER A 23 -0.51 -11.46 -14.75
N ARG A 24 -1.50 -11.74 -13.89
CA ARG A 24 -2.58 -10.79 -13.55
C ARG A 24 -2.04 -9.47 -12.97
N ILE A 25 -1.01 -9.55 -12.12
CA ILE A 25 -0.37 -8.35 -11.53
C ILE A 25 0.44 -7.61 -12.61
N SER A 26 1.18 -8.34 -13.44
CA SER A 26 1.98 -7.80 -14.55
C SER A 26 1.16 -7.28 -15.73
N GLU A 27 -0.12 -7.60 -15.82
CA GLU A 27 -1.04 -7.12 -16.86
C GLU A 27 -2.01 -6.05 -16.33
N SER A 28 -2.09 -5.87 -15.01
CA SER A 28 -2.97 -4.89 -14.38
C SER A 28 -2.64 -3.47 -14.84
N ARG A 29 -3.59 -2.83 -15.52
CA ARG A 29 -3.47 -1.43 -15.98
C ARG A 29 -3.67 -0.41 -14.86
N TYR A 30 -4.41 -0.80 -13.81
CA TYR A 30 -4.87 0.10 -12.75
C TYR A 30 -3.91 0.18 -11.56
N ASN A 31 -2.94 -0.73 -11.48
CA ASN A 31 -2.00 -0.77 -10.36
C ASN A 31 -0.58 -1.15 -10.82
N ALA A 32 -0.03 -0.32 -11.70
CA ALA A 32 1.30 -0.51 -12.26
C ALA A 32 2.39 -0.49 -11.16
N GLU A 33 2.25 0.38 -10.16
CA GLU A 33 3.21 0.55 -9.07
C GLU A 33 3.25 -0.66 -8.12
N TYR A 34 2.12 -1.35 -7.92
CA TYR A 34 2.10 -2.58 -7.12
C TYR A 34 2.98 -3.69 -7.69
N ARG A 35 3.30 -3.67 -9.00
CA ARG A 35 4.27 -4.59 -9.59
C ARG A 35 5.66 -4.45 -9.00
N LYS A 36 6.06 -3.23 -8.59
CA LYS A 36 7.38 -2.95 -8.01
C LYS A 36 7.52 -3.52 -6.59
N ILE A 37 6.40 -3.69 -5.90
CA ILE A 37 6.34 -4.06 -4.47
C ILE A 37 5.94 -5.53 -4.27
N VAL A 38 5.30 -6.15 -5.25
CA VAL A 38 4.84 -7.55 -5.16
C VAL A 38 6.01 -8.53 -5.27
N LYS A 39 6.04 -9.47 -4.33
CA LYS A 39 6.88 -10.67 -4.38
C LYS A 39 6.07 -11.85 -4.92
N ASP A 40 6.74 -12.87 -5.47
CA ASP A 40 6.11 -14.11 -5.95
C ASP A 40 5.40 -14.90 -4.84
N GLU A 41 5.70 -14.59 -3.58
CA GLU A 41 5.08 -15.20 -2.41
C GLU A 41 3.74 -14.55 -2.03
N VAL A 42 2.95 -15.25 -1.23
CA VAL A 42 1.78 -14.65 -0.57
C VAL A 42 2.27 -13.52 0.34
N PRO A 43 1.66 -12.32 0.31
CA PRO A 43 2.11 -11.21 1.13
C PRO A 43 2.08 -11.60 2.61
N LYS A 44 3.22 -11.49 3.30
CA LYS A 44 3.38 -11.83 4.71
C LYS A 44 2.41 -11.07 5.62
N TYR A 45 2.00 -9.86 5.25
CA TYR A 45 1.03 -9.12 6.06
C TYR A 45 -0.29 -9.88 6.22
N ARG A 46 -0.65 -10.80 5.31
CA ARG A 46 -1.86 -11.64 5.44
C ARG A 46 -1.83 -12.54 6.66
N GLU A 47 -0.65 -12.89 7.16
CA GLU A 47 -0.45 -13.79 8.32
C GLU A 47 -0.49 -13.06 9.66
N ARG A 48 -0.43 -11.72 9.69
CA ARG A 48 -0.53 -10.95 10.95
C ARG A 48 -1.83 -11.29 11.71
N GLU A 49 -1.94 -11.01 13.00
CA GLU A 49 -3.23 -11.24 13.69
C GLU A 49 -4.14 -10.01 13.64
N ASN A 50 -3.55 -8.81 13.61
CA ASN A 50 -4.28 -7.56 13.67
C ASN A 50 -4.93 -7.21 12.32
N ILE A 51 -6.26 -7.36 12.24
CA ILE A 51 -7.06 -7.06 11.04
C ILE A 51 -6.91 -5.61 10.58
N LYS A 52 -6.76 -4.65 11.52
CA LYS A 52 -6.58 -3.23 11.15
C LYS A 52 -5.26 -3.03 10.42
N GLU A 53 -4.17 -3.60 10.93
CA GLU A 53 -2.85 -3.51 10.30
C GLU A 53 -2.85 -4.16 8.92
N LYS A 54 -3.45 -5.35 8.77
CA LYS A 54 -3.64 -6.00 7.47
C LYS A 54 -4.32 -5.08 6.47
N ARG A 55 -5.43 -4.46 6.90
CA ARG A 55 -6.23 -3.59 6.05
C ARG A 55 -5.46 -2.34 5.69
N THR A 56 -4.76 -1.72 6.63
CA THR A 56 -3.90 -0.55 6.39
C THR A 56 -2.85 -0.87 5.33
N MET A 57 -2.07 -1.93 5.53
CA MET A 57 -1.01 -2.32 4.59
C MET A 57 -1.55 -2.66 3.21
N ALA A 58 -2.68 -3.36 3.13
CA ALA A 58 -3.33 -3.66 1.85
C ALA A 58 -3.76 -2.37 1.12
N ARG A 59 -4.35 -1.40 1.82
CA ARG A 59 -4.82 -0.15 1.21
C ARG A 59 -3.68 0.71 0.69
N PHE A 60 -2.60 0.86 1.46
CA PHE A 60 -1.42 1.61 1.01
C PHE A 60 -0.76 0.96 -0.20
N ARG A 61 -0.51 -0.35 -0.15
CA ARG A 61 0.11 -1.05 -1.30
C ARG A 61 -0.76 -1.02 -2.55
N CYS A 62 -2.09 -1.00 -2.39
CA CYS A 62 -3.01 -0.92 -3.51
C CYS A 62 -3.30 0.51 -3.99
N GLY A 63 -2.63 1.55 -3.45
CA GLY A 63 -2.84 2.94 -3.83
C GLY A 63 -4.16 3.53 -3.35
N ASN A 64 -4.92 2.84 -2.50
CA ASN A 64 -6.19 3.32 -1.97
C ASN A 64 -6.04 4.47 -0.96
N GLU A 65 -4.82 4.69 -0.46
CA GLU A 65 -4.51 5.79 0.47
C GLU A 65 -4.02 7.05 -0.24
N GLU A 66 -3.90 7.01 -1.57
CA GLU A 66 -3.61 8.16 -2.41
C GLU A 66 -4.93 8.73 -2.97
N LYS A 67 -5.10 10.05 -2.90
CA LYS A 67 -6.27 10.75 -3.48
C LYS A 67 -6.03 11.21 -4.91
N ASP A 68 -4.77 11.27 -5.35
CA ASP A 68 -4.47 11.59 -6.75
C ASP A 68 -4.62 10.35 -7.65
N ASN A 69 -5.79 9.71 -7.59
CA ASN A 69 -6.17 8.68 -8.53
C ASN A 69 -7.13 9.26 -9.57
N PHE A 70 -7.22 8.59 -10.72
CA PHE A 70 -8.01 9.05 -11.86
C PHE A 70 -9.53 9.12 -11.60
N LEU A 71 -10.02 8.55 -10.49
CA LEU A 71 -11.44 8.49 -10.14
C LEU A 71 -11.91 9.71 -9.32
N ILE A 72 -10.97 10.51 -8.79
CA ILE A 72 -11.27 11.66 -7.92
C ILE A 72 -11.18 12.96 -8.75
N GLY A 73 -12.22 13.80 -8.65
CA GLY A 73 -12.25 15.11 -9.32
C GLY A 73 -11.12 16.02 -8.83
N GLU A 74 -10.59 16.90 -9.71
CA GLU A 74 -9.36 17.67 -9.44
C GLU A 74 -9.37 18.45 -8.11
N THR A 75 -10.54 18.95 -7.70
CA THR A 75 -10.72 19.66 -6.43
C THR A 75 -10.56 18.77 -5.19
N ASP A 76 -10.88 17.48 -5.30
CA ASP A 76 -10.87 16.50 -4.21
C ASP A 76 -9.56 15.74 -4.07
N LYS A 77 -8.63 15.91 -5.02
CA LYS A 77 -7.30 15.29 -5.03
C LYS A 77 -6.37 15.83 -3.95
N ARG A 78 -6.69 16.99 -3.38
CA ARG A 78 -5.85 17.68 -2.39
C ARG A 78 -5.51 16.78 -1.20
N CYS A 79 -4.27 16.89 -0.76
CA CYS A 79 -3.72 16.24 0.42
C CYS A 79 -4.60 16.50 1.65
N ARG A 80 -5.05 15.43 2.31
CA ARG A 80 -5.86 15.49 3.55
C ARG A 80 -5.13 16.13 4.73
N ILE A 81 -3.82 16.32 4.62
CA ILE A 81 -2.98 16.91 5.67
C ILE A 81 -2.72 18.38 5.34
N CYS A 82 -2.04 18.69 4.22
CA CYS A 82 -1.61 20.05 3.90
C CYS A 82 -2.57 20.83 2.98
N TRP A 83 -3.51 20.16 2.30
CA TRP A 83 -4.48 20.74 1.36
C TRP A 83 -3.92 21.48 0.13
N ARG A 84 -2.62 21.33 -0.17
CA ARG A 84 -1.96 22.06 -1.28
C ARG A 84 -1.89 21.25 -2.58
N GLU A 85 -1.20 20.11 -2.53
CA GLU A 85 -0.95 19.26 -3.70
C GLU A 85 -1.81 18.00 -3.68
N GLY A 86 -1.72 17.19 -4.74
CA GLY A 86 -2.34 15.86 -4.79
C GLY A 86 -1.81 14.96 -3.67
N GLU A 87 -2.69 14.19 -3.03
CA GLU A 87 -2.25 13.22 -2.01
C GLU A 87 -1.66 11.97 -2.67
N THR A 88 -0.35 11.99 -2.91
CA THR A 88 0.46 10.83 -3.32
C THR A 88 1.38 10.39 -2.20
N ILE A 89 1.92 9.17 -2.29
CA ILE A 89 2.94 8.70 -1.34
C ILE A 89 4.20 9.56 -1.42
N GLU A 90 4.61 9.94 -2.63
CA GLU A 90 5.77 10.82 -2.85
C GLU A 90 5.59 12.17 -2.14
N HIS A 91 4.40 12.78 -2.25
CA HIS A 91 4.08 13.99 -1.51
C HIS A 91 4.11 13.75 0.00
N MET A 92 3.60 12.61 0.50
CA MET A 92 3.62 12.31 1.93
C MET A 92 5.03 12.02 2.49
N LEU A 93 5.98 11.61 1.65
CA LEU A 93 7.36 11.35 2.05
C LEU A 93 8.20 12.63 2.12
N GLU A 94 8.09 13.50 1.11
CA GLU A 94 9.03 14.62 0.94
C GLU A 94 8.35 16.00 0.82
N GLY A 95 7.08 16.06 0.40
CA GLY A 95 6.41 17.32 0.04
C GLY A 95 5.37 17.83 1.04
N CYS A 96 4.98 17.02 2.03
CA CYS A 96 3.85 17.32 2.89
C CYS A 96 4.26 18.11 4.12
N GLU A 97 3.93 19.41 4.17
CA GLU A 97 4.25 20.29 5.30
C GLU A 97 3.76 19.81 6.68
N GLY A 98 2.72 18.97 6.71
CA GLY A 98 2.19 18.42 7.96
C GLY A 98 2.81 17.08 8.38
N LEU A 99 3.75 16.54 7.59
CA LEU A 99 4.54 15.36 7.90
C LEU A 99 6.02 15.75 8.00
N THR A 100 6.77 15.01 8.80
CA THR A 100 8.23 15.11 8.78
C THR A 100 8.74 14.44 7.52
N GLU A 101 9.70 15.07 6.84
CA GLU A 101 10.39 14.48 5.70
C GLU A 101 10.98 13.11 6.08
N SER A 102 10.73 12.12 5.25
CA SER A 102 11.19 10.75 5.45
C SER A 102 12.35 10.45 4.52
N GLU A 103 13.43 9.89 5.05
CA GLU A 103 14.56 9.38 4.24
C GLU A 103 14.24 8.04 3.57
N GLU A 104 13.08 7.45 3.84
CA GLU A 104 12.66 6.14 3.34
C GLU A 104 12.02 6.28 1.94
N SER A 105 12.33 5.33 1.07
CA SER A 105 11.72 5.24 -0.26
C SER A 105 10.27 4.75 -0.22
N ARG A 106 9.54 4.97 -1.32
CA ARG A 106 8.18 4.42 -1.53
C ARG A 106 8.14 2.91 -1.29
N GLU A 107 9.12 2.17 -1.80
CA GLU A 107 9.20 0.72 -1.66
C GLU A 107 9.40 0.29 -0.20
N GLU A 108 10.20 1.05 0.56
CA GLU A 108 10.47 0.79 1.98
C GLU A 108 9.24 1.04 2.84
N VAL A 109 8.56 2.18 2.67
CA VAL A 109 7.35 2.48 3.46
C VAL A 109 6.16 1.58 3.09
N LEU A 110 6.16 0.97 1.90
CA LEU A 110 5.16 0.01 1.46
C LEU A 110 5.54 -1.45 1.74
N ASN A 111 6.71 -1.69 2.34
CA ASN A 111 7.16 -3.02 2.71
C ASN A 111 6.34 -3.60 3.87
N GLU A 112 6.52 -4.91 4.11
CA GLU A 112 5.71 -5.66 5.07
C GLU A 112 6.27 -5.67 6.51
N ASP A 113 7.35 -4.92 6.73
CA ASP A 113 8.06 -4.81 7.99
C ASP A 113 7.36 -3.84 8.97
N GLU A 114 7.94 -3.72 10.17
CA GLU A 114 7.39 -2.83 11.18
C GLU A 114 7.62 -1.34 10.86
N ARG A 115 8.63 -1.01 10.04
CA ARG A 115 8.94 0.37 9.65
C ARG A 115 7.86 0.93 8.74
N GLY A 116 7.54 0.21 7.66
CA GLY A 116 6.46 0.59 6.75
C GLY A 116 5.12 0.68 7.49
N LEU A 117 4.82 -0.29 8.36
CA LEU A 117 3.61 -0.23 9.18
C LEU A 117 3.59 0.98 10.13
N HIS A 118 4.72 1.34 10.75
CA HIS A 118 4.83 2.51 11.62
C HIS A 118 4.53 3.79 10.83
N TRP A 119 5.20 3.97 9.68
CA TRP A 119 4.97 5.12 8.81
C TRP A 119 3.50 5.24 8.38
N MET A 120 2.89 4.13 7.94
CA MET A 120 1.46 4.11 7.57
C MET A 120 0.54 4.52 8.72
N LYS A 121 0.87 4.13 9.97
CA LYS A 121 0.12 4.53 11.17
C LYS A 121 0.31 6.00 11.49
N GLU A 122 1.52 6.55 11.32
CA GLU A 122 1.79 7.98 11.52
C GLU A 122 0.98 8.84 10.55
N VAL A 123 0.97 8.48 9.27
CA VAL A 123 0.13 9.17 8.26
C VAL A 123 -1.34 9.21 8.69
N TRP A 124 -1.88 8.08 9.17
CA TRP A 124 -3.26 8.03 9.68
C TRP A 124 -3.47 8.93 10.90
N LYS A 125 -2.57 8.85 11.88
CA LYS A 125 -2.62 9.66 13.09
C LYS A 125 -2.62 11.15 12.76
N ILE A 126 -1.73 11.58 11.87
CA ILE A 126 -1.64 12.98 11.44
C ILE A 126 -2.91 13.40 10.70
N ARG A 127 -3.45 12.57 9.80
CA ARG A 127 -4.74 12.84 9.13
C ARG A 127 -5.86 13.05 10.15
N GLU A 128 -5.94 12.23 11.20
CA GLU A 128 -6.96 12.40 12.25
C GLU A 128 -6.78 13.70 13.03
N LEU A 129 -5.54 14.06 13.38
CA LEU A 129 -5.24 15.32 14.09
C LEU A 129 -5.65 16.54 13.25
N TRP A 130 -5.27 16.58 11.97
CA TRP A 130 -5.56 17.72 11.09
C TRP A 130 -7.05 17.82 10.70
N GLN A 131 -7.75 16.68 10.57
CA GLN A 131 -9.21 16.69 10.39
C GLN A 131 -9.96 17.19 11.64
N GLY A 132 -9.37 17.07 12.83
CA GLY A 132 -9.87 17.67 14.06
C GLY A 132 -9.72 19.20 14.12
N VAL A 133 -8.64 19.75 13.53
CA VAL A 133 -8.36 21.19 13.50
C VAL A 133 -9.26 21.93 12.49
N GLY A 134 -9.61 21.29 11.37
CA GLY A 134 -10.49 21.87 10.35
C GLY A 134 -11.95 22.08 10.79
N LYS A 135 -12.41 21.45 11.88
CA LYS A 135 -13.78 21.59 12.42
C LYS A 135 -13.96 22.72 13.43
N GLN A 136 -12.91 23.46 13.78
CA GLN A 136 -12.99 24.60 14.71
C GLN A 136 -13.08 25.97 14.01
N LYS A 137 -13.36 25.99 12.71
CA LYS A 137 -13.62 27.22 11.95
C LYS A 137 -15.01 27.17 11.32
N GLU A 138 -16.03 27.13 12.16
CA GLU A 138 -17.38 27.65 11.86
C GLU A 138 -17.88 28.47 13.05
#